data_AF-A0AAW1YD12-F1
#
_entry.id   AF-A0AAW1YD12-F1
#
_cell.length_a   1.000
_cell.length_b   1.000
_cell.length_c   1.000
_cell.angle_alpha   90.00
_cell.angle_beta   90.00
_cell.angle_gamma   90.00
#
_symmetry.space_group_name_H-M   'P 1'
#
loop_
_entity.id
_entity.type
_entity.pdbx_description
1 polymer ?
#
loop_
_entity_poly.entity_id
_entity_poly.type
_entity_poly.pdbx_seq_one_letter_code
_entity_poly.pdbx_strand_id
1 'polypeptide(L)'
;MEVQEVYMLSPVFHVYPPTGKERNFVYSHLHPTGRVYEAKPKPCGIGFGGSMGNERIFVDEDFSKVTIRHHAVDKTYQSGSLFPDQGFLPVEASISEVEIWGLGGGGAKDVQDSYKNREQLFTEQRRKVDLKTFANWEDSPEKMMMDMVSNPNAVRREDR
;
A
#
# COMPACT_ATOMS: atom_id res chain seq x y z
N MET A 1 2.96 12.86 -5.80
CA MET A 1 2.41 12.19 -7.00
C MET A 1 2.13 10.77 -6.55
N GLU A 2 0.86 10.41 -6.37
CA GLU A 2 0.48 9.05 -5.96
C GLU A 2 0.73 8.11 -7.14
N VAL A 3 1.46 7.02 -6.90
CA VAL A 3 1.72 6.00 -7.90
C VAL A 3 0.60 4.97 -7.77
N GLN A 4 -0.21 4.83 -8.80
CA GLN A 4 -1.24 3.80 -8.90
C GLN A 4 -0.76 2.76 -9.91
N GLU A 5 -0.69 1.50 -9.50
CA GLU A 5 -0.16 0.38 -10.27
C GLU A 5 -1.13 -0.79 -10.20
N VAL A 6 -1.11 -1.64 -11.22
CA VAL A 6 -1.82 -2.93 -11.21
C VAL A 6 -0.77 -4.03 -11.11
N TYR A 7 -1.02 -5.07 -10.34
CA TYR A 7 -0.10 -6.19 -10.24
C TYR A 7 -0.82 -7.53 -10.29
N MET A 8 -0.09 -8.56 -10.68
CA MET A 8 -0.47 -9.97 -10.63
C MET A 8 0.42 -10.63 -9.59
N LEU A 9 -0.15 -11.46 -8.71
CA LEU A 9 0.59 -12.17 -7.67
C LEU A 9 1.08 -13.57 -8.11
N SER A 10 0.27 -14.26 -8.92
CA SER A 10 0.46 -15.66 -9.28
C SER A 10 0.14 -15.87 -10.77
N PRO A 11 0.88 -16.73 -11.50
CA PRO A 11 1.93 -17.63 -11.03
C PRO A 11 3.28 -16.96 -10.81
N VAL A 12 3.47 -15.76 -11.36
CA VAL A 12 4.68 -14.95 -11.18
C VAL A 12 4.26 -13.54 -10.82
N PHE A 13 4.87 -13.00 -9.77
CA PHE A 13 4.64 -11.62 -9.38
C PHE A 13 5.08 -10.67 -10.49
N HIS A 14 4.16 -9.82 -10.95
CA HIS A 14 4.45 -8.82 -11.96
C HIS A 14 3.70 -7.53 -11.69
N VAL A 15 4.37 -6.40 -11.90
CA VAL A 15 3.82 -5.06 -11.67
C VAL A 15 3.71 -4.33 -13.00
N TYR A 16 2.55 -3.72 -13.23
CA TYR A 16 2.22 -2.92 -14.40
C TYR A 16 2.10 -1.46 -13.97
N PRO A 17 3.20 -0.69 -14.03
CA PRO A 17 3.19 0.71 -13.65
C PRO A 17 2.42 1.55 -14.68
N PRO A 18 2.03 2.79 -14.32
CA PRO A 18 1.33 3.67 -15.22
C PRO A 18 2.24 4.13 -16.38
N THR A 19 1.69 4.23 -17.60
CA THR A 19 2.47 4.67 -18.78
C THR A 19 2.55 6.19 -18.91
N GLY A 20 1.66 6.92 -18.22
CA GLY A 20 1.50 8.37 -18.34
C GLY A 20 0.72 8.83 -19.58
N LYS A 21 0.24 7.91 -20.44
CA LYS A 21 -0.54 8.26 -21.64
C LYS A 21 -2.00 8.61 -21.31
N GLU A 22 -2.60 7.87 -20.40
CA GLU A 22 -3.95 8.12 -19.88
C GLU A 22 -3.92 8.33 -18.36
N ARG A 23 -4.95 9.01 -17.85
CA ARG A 23 -5.05 9.41 -16.43
C ARG A 23 -6.21 8.73 -15.72
N ASN A 24 -6.94 7.85 -16.40
CA ASN A 24 -8.07 7.13 -15.82
C ASN A 24 -7.54 5.90 -15.09
N PHE A 25 -7.05 6.12 -13.87
CA PHE A 25 -6.50 5.07 -13.03
C PHE A 25 -7.61 4.27 -12.36
N VAL A 26 -8.51 4.96 -11.64
CA VAL A 26 -9.63 4.33 -10.94
C VAL A 26 -10.86 5.22 -11.01
N TYR A 27 -12.02 4.60 -11.18
CA TYR A 27 -13.30 5.24 -10.91
C TYR A 27 -14.24 4.28 -10.18
N SER A 28 -15.25 4.83 -9.50
CA SER A 28 -16.37 4.06 -9.00
C SER A 28 -17.68 4.80 -9.24
N HIS A 29 -18.71 4.07 -9.70
CA HIS A 29 -20.07 4.58 -9.82
C HIS A 29 -21.02 3.62 -9.11
N LEU A 30 -21.96 4.17 -8.35
CA LEU A 30 -23.05 3.42 -7.74
C LEU A 30 -24.29 3.50 -8.64
N HIS A 31 -25.17 2.52 -8.50
CA HIS A 31 -26.48 2.57 -9.12
C HIS A 31 -27.22 3.88 -8.75
N PRO A 32 -27.80 4.60 -9.73
CA PRO A 32 -28.63 5.76 -9.44
C PRO A 32 -29.80 5.37 -8.54
N THR A 33 -29.97 6.05 -7.41
CA THR A 33 -31.02 5.77 -6.43
C THR A 33 -32.43 6.23 -6.85
N GLY A 34 -32.59 6.76 -8.07
CA GLY A 34 -33.84 7.28 -8.61
C GLY A 34 -34.13 6.78 -10.03
N ARG A 35 -35.42 6.70 -10.39
CA ARG A 35 -35.89 6.37 -11.75
C ARG A 35 -35.72 7.55 -12.72
N VAL A 36 -34.48 7.99 -12.91
CA VAL A 36 -34.13 8.93 -13.98
C VAL A 36 -33.62 8.09 -15.14
N TYR A 37 -34.29 8.18 -16.29
CA TYR A 37 -33.82 7.51 -17.50
C TYR A 37 -32.49 8.13 -17.95
N GLU A 38 -31.42 7.35 -17.92
CA GLU A 38 -30.15 7.70 -18.56
C GLU A 38 -30.03 6.96 -19.89
N ALA A 39 -29.89 7.72 -20.99
CA ALA A 39 -29.75 7.14 -22.33
C ALA A 39 -28.44 6.32 -22.49
N LYS A 40 -27.44 6.58 -21.66
CA LYS A 40 -26.17 5.85 -21.60
C LYS A 40 -25.77 5.67 -20.13
N PRO A 41 -26.30 4.64 -19.45
CA PRO A 41 -26.00 4.42 -18.05
C PRO A 41 -24.51 4.15 -17.88
N LYS A 42 -23.93 4.69 -16.81
CA LYS A 42 -22.53 4.43 -16.47
C LYS A 42 -22.39 3.01 -15.92
N PRO A 43 -21.26 2.33 -16.15
CA PRO A 43 -20.99 1.04 -15.52
C PRO A 43 -20.97 1.21 -13.99
N CYS A 44 -21.83 0.47 -13.29
CA CYS A 44 -21.93 0.47 -11.83
C CYS A 44 -20.93 -0.54 -11.26
N GLY A 45 -20.03 -0.10 -10.39
CA GLY A 45 -18.89 -0.90 -9.92
C GLY A 45 -17.62 -0.08 -9.78
N ILE A 46 -16.47 -0.76 -9.83
CA ILE A 46 -15.13 -0.17 -9.72
C ILE A 46 -14.32 -0.53 -10.97
N GLY A 47 -13.88 0.50 -11.69
CA GLY A 47 -13.08 0.36 -12.90
C GLY A 47 -11.63 0.77 -12.67
N PHE A 48 -10.68 -0.03 -13.18
CA PHE A 48 -9.25 0.26 -13.18
C PHE A 48 -8.71 0.30 -14.62
N GLY A 49 -8.04 1.40 -14.96
CA GLY A 49 -7.40 1.58 -16.27
C GLY A 49 -8.38 1.70 -17.44
N GLY A 50 -7.86 2.04 -18.61
CA GLY A 50 -8.64 2.18 -19.83
C GLY A 50 -9.69 3.30 -19.79
N SER A 51 -10.80 3.08 -20.49
CA SER A 51 -11.90 4.05 -20.59
C SER A 51 -13.22 3.46 -20.08
N MET A 52 -14.20 4.31 -19.81
CA MET A 52 -15.51 3.86 -19.33
C MET A 52 -16.16 2.89 -20.33
N GLY A 53 -16.53 1.70 -19.85
CA GLY A 53 -17.00 0.56 -20.62
C GLY A 53 -15.90 -0.36 -21.19
N ASN A 54 -14.63 0.05 -21.12
CA ASN A 54 -13.46 -0.67 -21.64
C ASN A 54 -12.30 -0.63 -20.63
N GLU A 55 -12.61 -0.86 -19.36
CA GLU A 55 -11.63 -0.93 -18.28
C GLU A 55 -10.74 -2.15 -18.42
N ARG A 56 -9.51 -2.06 -17.94
CA ARG A 56 -8.61 -3.22 -17.87
C ARG A 56 -9.10 -4.24 -16.85
N ILE A 57 -9.52 -3.74 -15.69
CA ILE A 57 -10.14 -4.53 -14.63
C ILE A 57 -11.43 -3.81 -14.24
N PHE A 58 -12.53 -4.54 -14.22
CA PHE A 58 -13.82 -4.03 -13.76
C PHE A 58 -14.39 -4.98 -12.73
N VAL A 59 -14.67 -4.47 -11.54
CA VAL A 59 -15.31 -5.19 -10.44
C VAL A 59 -16.76 -4.74 -10.37
N ASP A 60 -17.68 -5.70 -10.38
CA ASP A 60 -19.12 -5.43 -10.31
C ASP A 60 -19.51 -4.79 -8.96
N GLU A 61 -20.63 -4.07 -8.92
CA GLU A 61 -21.06 -3.31 -7.74
C GLU A 61 -21.37 -4.18 -6.51
N ASP A 62 -21.73 -5.44 -6.74
CA ASP A 62 -22.00 -6.43 -5.70
C ASP A 62 -20.76 -7.27 -5.32
N PHE A 63 -19.59 -6.98 -5.92
CA PHE A 63 -18.36 -7.73 -5.75
C PHE A 63 -18.49 -9.23 -6.07
N SER A 64 -19.49 -9.65 -6.85
CA SER A 64 -19.65 -11.04 -7.23
C SER A 64 -18.68 -11.48 -8.35
N LYS A 65 -18.31 -10.52 -9.21
CA LYS A 65 -17.62 -10.77 -10.47
C LYS A 65 -16.57 -9.72 -10.78
N VAL A 66 -15.48 -10.16 -11.40
CA VAL A 66 -14.48 -9.31 -12.04
C VAL A 66 -14.41 -9.61 -13.53
N THR A 67 -14.31 -8.56 -14.34
CA THR A 67 -14.03 -8.64 -15.78
C THR A 67 -12.63 -8.12 -16.03
N ILE A 68 -11.79 -8.95 -16.66
CA ILE A 68 -10.42 -8.60 -17.02
C ILE A 68 -10.33 -8.53 -18.54
N ARG A 69 -9.90 -7.38 -19.07
CA ARG A 69 -9.74 -7.15 -20.51
C ARG A 69 -8.27 -7.16 -20.92
N HIS A 70 -8.03 -7.46 -22.19
CA HIS A 70 -6.70 -7.45 -22.78
C HIS A 70 -6.09 -6.04 -22.74
N HIS A 71 -4.80 -5.93 -22.42
CA HIS A 71 -4.11 -4.65 -22.23
C HIS A 71 -4.21 -3.67 -23.41
N ALA A 72 -4.53 -4.13 -24.63
CA ALA A 72 -4.71 -3.27 -25.80
C ALA A 72 -5.86 -2.25 -25.66
N VAL A 73 -6.85 -2.50 -24.79
CA VAL A 73 -7.93 -1.54 -24.51
C VAL A 73 -7.54 -0.49 -23.47
N ASP A 74 -6.37 -0.65 -22.84
CA ASP A 74 -5.87 0.16 -21.75
C ASP A 74 -4.58 0.88 -22.14
N LYS A 75 -4.55 2.20 -22.04
CA LYS A 75 -3.32 2.98 -22.17
C LYS A 75 -2.87 3.58 -20.84
N THR A 76 -3.60 3.35 -19.75
CA THR A 76 -3.24 3.82 -18.42
C THR A 76 -2.05 3.04 -17.88
N TYR A 77 -2.07 1.71 -17.93
CA TYR A 77 -0.99 0.86 -17.39
C TYR A 77 -0.16 0.18 -18.48
N GLN A 78 1.05 -0.27 -18.12
CA GLN A 78 1.91 -1.00 -19.05
C GLN A 78 1.26 -2.28 -19.60
N SER A 79 1.58 -2.62 -20.84
CA SER A 79 1.09 -3.82 -21.51
C SER A 79 1.49 -5.11 -20.79
N GLY A 80 0.60 -6.11 -20.81
CA GLY A 80 0.87 -7.46 -20.33
C GLY A 80 -0.36 -8.17 -19.78
N SER A 81 -0.21 -9.46 -19.53
CA SER A 81 -1.30 -10.35 -19.09
C SER A 81 -1.43 -10.39 -17.57
N LEU A 82 -2.65 -10.22 -17.06
CA LEU A 82 -2.94 -10.21 -15.62
C LEU A 82 -3.17 -11.61 -15.03
N PHE A 83 -3.29 -12.63 -15.88
CA PHE A 83 -3.38 -14.04 -15.50
C PHE A 83 -2.83 -14.92 -16.64
N PRO A 84 -2.50 -16.20 -16.36
CA PRO A 84 -2.01 -17.14 -17.37
C PRO A 84 -2.97 -17.31 -18.54
N ASP A 85 -2.41 -17.48 -19.74
CA ASP A 85 -3.17 -17.76 -20.96
C ASP A 85 -4.27 -16.73 -21.28
N GLN A 86 -4.11 -15.49 -20.79
CA GLN A 86 -5.01 -14.40 -21.12
C GLN A 86 -4.99 -14.13 -22.64
N GLY A 87 -6.11 -14.43 -23.29
CA GLY A 87 -6.35 -14.10 -24.69
C GLY A 87 -6.80 -12.64 -24.91
N PHE A 88 -7.28 -12.36 -26.12
CA PHE A 88 -7.77 -11.03 -26.50
C PHE A 88 -9.19 -10.72 -26.03
N LEU A 89 -9.99 -11.75 -25.72
CA LEU A 89 -11.36 -11.58 -25.28
C LEU A 89 -11.41 -11.21 -23.79
N PRO A 90 -12.43 -10.43 -23.35
CA PRO A 90 -12.71 -10.25 -21.94
C PRO A 90 -12.93 -11.58 -21.24
N VAL A 91 -12.31 -11.75 -20.07
CA VAL A 91 -12.52 -12.92 -19.22
C VAL A 91 -13.23 -12.47 -17.96
N GLU A 92 -14.28 -13.20 -17.60
CA GLU A 92 -15.02 -12.99 -16.37
C GLU A 92 -14.65 -14.07 -15.35
N ALA A 93 -14.52 -13.69 -14.09
CA ALA A 93 -14.27 -14.59 -12.98
C ALA A 93 -15.09 -14.19 -11.75
N SER A 94 -15.50 -15.18 -10.96
CA SER A 94 -16.12 -14.93 -9.66
C SER A 94 -15.07 -14.47 -8.65
N ILE A 95 -15.42 -13.50 -7.83
CA ILE A 95 -14.54 -13.01 -6.77
C ILE A 95 -14.79 -13.84 -5.51
N SER A 96 -13.73 -14.41 -4.93
CA SER A 96 -13.80 -15.12 -3.66
C SER A 96 -13.62 -14.19 -2.46
N GLU A 97 -12.72 -13.22 -2.58
CA GLU A 97 -12.32 -12.31 -1.50
C GLU A 97 -11.80 -11.00 -2.08
N VAL A 98 -12.07 -9.90 -1.38
CA VAL A 98 -11.53 -8.58 -1.67
C VAL A 98 -10.92 -8.01 -0.40
N GLU A 99 -9.63 -7.73 -0.46
CA GLU A 99 -8.89 -7.13 0.65
C GLU A 99 -8.46 -5.70 0.29
N ILE A 100 -8.65 -4.77 1.22
CA ILE A 100 -8.21 -3.38 1.09
C ILE A 100 -7.29 -3.07 2.27
N TRP A 101 -6.02 -2.83 1.95
CA TRP A 101 -4.98 -2.59 2.95
C TRP A 101 -4.64 -1.10 3.02
N GLY A 102 -4.84 -0.49 4.18
CA GLY A 102 -4.43 0.89 4.47
C GLY A 102 -3.19 0.94 5.34
N LEU A 103 -2.16 1.67 4.92
CA LEU A 103 -0.91 1.84 5.68
C LEU A 103 -0.95 2.99 6.69
N GLY A 104 -2.14 3.53 6.99
CA GLY A 104 -2.34 4.66 7.88
C GLY A 104 -2.04 6.03 7.26
N GLY A 105 -2.24 7.10 8.04
CA GLY A 105 -1.99 8.49 7.64
C GLY A 105 -0.77 9.10 8.34
N GLY A 106 -0.61 10.43 8.24
CA GLY A 106 0.53 11.16 8.83
C GLY A 106 0.82 10.81 10.28
N GLY A 107 -0.21 10.76 11.14
CA GLY A 107 -0.02 10.40 12.55
C GLY A 107 0.47 8.95 12.77
N ALA A 108 0.05 7.99 11.94
CA ALA A 108 0.56 6.62 12.02
C ALA A 108 2.03 6.55 11.59
N LYS A 109 2.42 7.38 10.62
CA LYS A 109 3.80 7.55 10.20
C LYS A 109 4.66 8.16 11.29
N ASP A 110 4.19 9.23 11.95
CA ASP A 110 4.93 9.89 13.05
C ASP A 110 5.21 8.90 14.20
N VAL A 111 4.21 8.09 14.53
CA VAL A 111 4.36 7.01 15.53
C VAL A 111 5.41 6.00 15.06
N GLN A 112 5.34 5.52 13.82
CA GLN A 112 6.31 4.57 13.26
C GLN A 112 7.74 5.16 13.25
N ASP A 113 7.89 6.42 12.86
CA ASP A 113 9.17 7.11 12.81
C ASP A 113 9.76 7.30 14.21
N SER A 114 8.93 7.54 15.23
CA SER A 114 9.38 7.59 16.63
C SER A 114 9.97 6.26 17.13
N TYR A 115 9.40 5.13 16.71
CA TYR A 115 9.94 3.80 17.02
C TYR A 115 11.26 3.55 16.29
N LYS A 116 11.33 3.85 14.98
CA LYS A 116 12.54 3.68 14.18
C LYS A 116 13.70 4.55 14.67
N ASN A 117 13.44 5.82 14.98
CA ASN A 117 14.46 6.75 15.47
C ASN A 117 15.07 6.28 16.79
N ARG A 118 14.25 5.73 17.69
CA ARG A 118 14.71 5.15 18.95
C ARG A 118 15.61 3.94 18.71
N GLU A 119 15.23 3.01 17.84
CA GLU A 119 16.08 1.86 17.50
C GLU A 119 17.40 2.26 16.83
N GLN A 120 17.38 3.27 15.96
CA GLN A 120 18.58 3.80 15.32
C GLN A 120 19.54 4.42 16.33
N LEU A 121 19.04 5.23 17.27
CA LEU A 121 19.87 5.79 18.35
C LEU A 121 20.56 4.68 19.17
N PHE A 122 19.84 3.60 19.49
CA PHE A 122 20.42 2.46 20.20
C PHE A 122 21.46 1.71 19.37
N THR A 123 21.22 1.56 18.07
CA THR A 123 22.16 0.91 17.15
C THR A 123 23.44 1.73 16.99
N GLU A 124 23.32 3.05 16.87
CA GLU A 124 24.47 3.95 16.78
C GLU A 124 25.27 4.03 18.07
N GLN A 125 24.60 4.03 19.23
CA GLN A 125 25.27 3.96 20.53
C GLN A 125 26.06 2.66 20.67
N ARG A 126 25.47 1.50 20.33
CA ARG A 126 26.16 0.20 20.34
C ARG A 126 27.36 0.16 19.39
N ARG A 127 27.28 0.86 18.26
CA ARG A 127 28.39 0.95 17.29
C ARG A 127 29.52 1.88 17.77
N LYS A 128 29.22 2.86 18.62
CA LYS A 128 30.19 3.85 19.15
C LYS A 128 30.77 3.50 20.52
N VAL A 129 30.35 2.40 21.16
CA VAL A 129 30.86 2.03 22.48
C VAL A 129 32.30 1.51 22.38
N ASP A 130 33.21 2.25 22.99
CA ASP A 130 34.61 1.91 23.18
C ASP A 130 34.74 0.72 24.15
N LEU A 131 35.58 -0.28 23.83
CA LEU A 131 35.70 -1.52 24.60
C LEU A 131 36.09 -1.31 26.08
N LYS A 132 36.59 -0.12 26.45
CA LYS A 132 37.03 0.21 27.82
C LYS A 132 35.87 0.43 28.81
N THR A 133 34.67 0.78 28.34
CA THR A 133 33.52 1.09 29.22
C THR A 133 32.81 -0.18 29.73
N PHE A 134 33.12 -1.35 29.17
CA PHE A 134 32.52 -2.64 29.54
C PHE A 134 32.99 -3.22 30.89
N ALA A 135 33.95 -2.61 31.57
CA ALA A 135 34.46 -3.12 32.85
C ALA A 135 33.56 -2.81 34.06
N ASN A 136 32.57 -1.90 33.92
CA ASN A 136 31.73 -1.47 35.04
C ASN A 136 30.23 -1.59 34.70
N TRP A 137 29.54 -2.51 35.37
CA TRP A 137 28.09 -2.77 35.21
C TRP A 137 27.22 -1.52 35.49
N GLU A 138 27.72 -0.59 36.30
CA GLU A 138 27.02 0.65 36.63
C GLU A 138 26.83 1.60 35.45
N ASP A 139 27.71 1.54 34.45
CA ASP A 139 27.66 2.37 33.23
C ASP A 139 27.13 1.58 32.02
N SER A 140 26.60 0.37 32.25
CA SER A 140 26.08 -0.47 31.17
C SER A 140 24.80 0.13 30.56
N PRO A 141 24.69 0.15 29.21
CA PRO A 141 23.48 0.59 28.52
C PRO A 141 22.22 -0.16 28.99
N GLU A 142 22.35 -1.41 29.43
CA GLU A 142 21.24 -2.22 29.94
C GLU A 142 20.69 -1.68 31.26
N LYS A 143 21.55 -1.23 32.18
CA LYS A 143 21.13 -0.57 33.42
C LYS A 143 20.46 0.77 33.13
N MET A 144 21.02 1.56 32.20
CA MET A 144 20.38 2.81 31.77
C MET A 144 18.98 2.60 31.17
N MET A 145 18.79 1.54 30.38
CA MET A 145 17.47 1.20 29.83
C MET A 145 16.50 0.76 30.92
N MET A 146 16.96 -0.02 31.89
CA MET A 146 16.14 -0.47 33.02
C MET A 146 15.73 0.72 33.94
N ASP A 147 16.64 1.69 34.14
CA ASP A 147 16.39 2.89 34.94
C ASP A 147 15.41 3.88 34.25
N MET A 148 15.50 4.03 32.93
CA MET A 148 14.57 4.89 32.18
C MET A 148 13.15 4.30 32.11
N VAL A 149 13.02 2.98 32.05
CA VAL A 149 11.72 2.29 32.07
C VAL A 149 11.09 2.31 33.46
N SER A 150 11.91 2.22 34.51
CA SER A 150 11.44 2.19 35.89
C SER A 150 11.11 3.57 36.45
N ASN A 151 11.75 4.65 35.98
CA ASN A 151 11.44 6.00 36.44
C ASN A 151 11.59 7.09 35.34
N PRO A 152 10.57 7.29 34.49
CA PRO A 152 10.65 8.16 33.31
C PRO A 152 10.79 9.67 33.61
N ASN A 153 10.63 10.10 34.88
CA ASN A 153 10.75 11.50 35.30
C ASN A 153 12.03 11.81 36.09
N ALA A 154 12.99 10.88 36.14
CA ALA A 154 14.24 11.10 36.86
C ALA A 154 15.09 12.18 36.16
N VAL A 155 15.22 13.36 36.78
CA VAL A 155 16.01 14.49 36.29
C VAL A 155 17.50 14.11 36.34
N ARG A 156 18.11 13.85 35.18
CA ARG A 156 19.57 13.70 35.05
C ARG A 156 20.20 15.08 34.99
N ARG A 157 20.95 15.46 36.02
CA ARG A 157 21.89 16.58 35.94
C ARG A 157 23.17 16.06 35.31
N GLU A 158 23.56 16.64 34.18
CA GLU A 158 24.90 16.46 33.64
C GLU A 158 25.87 17.25 34.54
N ASP A 159 26.70 16.53 35.30
CA ASP A 159 27.87 17.14 35.92
C ASP A 159 28.90 17.41 34.82
N ARG A 160 29.31 18.68 34.76
CA ARG A 160 30.06 19.31 33.67
C ARG A 160 31.56 19.12 33.79
#